data_AF-A0A645FCM4-F1
#
_entry.id   AF-A0A645FCM4-F1
#
_cell.length_a   1.000
_cell.length_b   1.000
_cell.length_c   1.000
_cell.angle_alpha   90.00
_cell.angle_beta   90.00
_cell.angle_gamma   90.00
#
_symmetry.space_group_name_H-M   'P 1'
#
loop_
_entity.id
_entity.type
_entity.pdbx_description
1 polymer ?
#
loop_
_entity_poly.entity_id
_entity_poly.type
_entity_poly.pdbx_seq_one_letter_code
_entity_poly.pdbx_strand_id
1 'polypeptide(L)'
;MAEVIALWFGNSDFDETAYIISMEGQDVDCNAAQILTAIGILHGMDKIRAEWSNPIGDSLQTYMRGKYRGLSIRSLAKETADTCLLND
;
A
#
# COMPACT_ATOMS: atom_id res chain seq x y z
N MET A 1 7.83 -18.10 1.22
CA MET A 1 7.47 -16.98 2.11
C MET A 1 8.42 -15.86 1.74
N ALA A 2 7.94 -15.07 0.79
CA ALA A 2 8.67 -14.07 0.01
C ALA A 2 8.87 -12.79 0.86
N GLU A 3 7.81 -12.45 1.60
CA GLU A 3 7.71 -11.32 2.53
C GLU A 3 8.83 -11.26 3.56
N VAL A 4 9.22 -12.41 4.14
CA VAL A 4 10.28 -12.48 5.15
C VAL A 4 11.65 -12.15 4.54
N ILE A 5 11.91 -12.64 3.32
CA ILE A 5 13.16 -12.40 2.60
C ILE A 5 13.22 -10.92 2.21
N ALA A 6 12.16 -10.38 1.64
CA ALA A 6 12.09 -8.97 1.24
C ALA A 6 12.19 -7.99 2.42
N LEU A 7 11.58 -8.32 3.58
CA LEU A 7 11.72 -7.50 4.79
C LEU A 7 13.13 -7.57 5.37
N TRP A 8 13.73 -8.76 5.40
CA TRP A 8 15.06 -8.96 5.97
C TRP A 8 16.14 -8.27 5.14
N PHE A 9 16.12 -8.46 3.82
CA PHE A 9 17.14 -7.91 2.93
C PHE A 9 16.83 -6.48 2.45
N GLY A 10 15.57 -6.06 2.53
CA GLY A 10 15.16 -4.70 2.16
C GLY A 10 15.53 -3.62 3.18
N ASN A 11 16.02 -3.97 4.37
CA ASN A 11 16.55 -3.04 5.38
C ASN A 11 15.59 -1.87 5.72
N SER A 12 14.28 -2.14 5.72
CA SER A 12 13.23 -1.13 5.94
C SER A 12 13.22 0.01 4.90
N ASP A 13 13.91 -0.16 3.78
CA ASP A 13 13.84 0.75 2.63
C ASP A 13 12.69 0.34 1.69
N PHE A 14 11.86 1.32 1.33
CA PHE A 14 10.66 1.05 0.53
C PHE A 14 11.00 0.53 -0.87
N ASP A 15 11.99 1.12 -1.54
CA ASP A 15 12.34 0.77 -2.91
C ASP A 15 13.06 -0.59 -2.95
N GLU A 16 13.99 -0.82 -2.03
CA GLU A 16 14.74 -2.08 -1.96
C GLU A 16 13.79 -3.24 -1.60
N THR A 17 12.90 -3.07 -0.61
CA THR A 17 11.89 -4.08 -0.30
C THR A 17 10.97 -4.32 -1.49
N ALA A 18 10.51 -3.27 -2.17
CA ALA A 18 9.64 -3.39 -3.34
C ALA A 18 10.33 -4.12 -4.50
N TYR A 19 11.62 -3.87 -4.72
CA TYR A 19 12.42 -4.56 -5.72
C TYR A 19 12.56 -6.05 -5.38
N ILE A 20 12.97 -6.40 -4.15
CA ILE A 20 13.19 -7.79 -3.76
C ILE A 20 11.90 -8.60 -3.85
N ILE A 21 10.80 -8.12 -3.26
CA ILE A 21 9.52 -8.84 -3.29
C ILE A 21 9.02 -9.03 -4.73
N SER A 22 9.24 -8.04 -5.59
CA SER A 22 8.90 -8.09 -7.02
C SER A 22 9.60 -9.22 -7.76
N MET A 23 10.82 -9.56 -7.34
CA MET A 23 11.64 -10.59 -7.99
C MET A 23 11.31 -12.02 -7.55
N GLU A 24 10.53 -12.21 -6.48
CA GLU A 24 10.18 -13.54 -5.96
C GLU A 24 9.01 -14.20 -6.69
N GLY A 25 8.29 -13.45 -7.53
CA GLY A 25 7.51 -13.95 -8.67
C GLY A 25 6.15 -14.60 -8.38
N GLN A 26 5.83 -15.00 -7.15
CA GLN A 26 4.55 -15.61 -6.81
C GLN A 26 3.65 -14.66 -6.00
N ASP A 27 2.46 -14.36 -6.53
CA ASP A 27 1.42 -13.51 -5.89
C ASP A 27 1.99 -12.18 -5.36
N VAL A 28 2.76 -11.55 -6.24
CA VAL A 28 3.69 -10.50 -5.88
C VAL A 28 3.00 -9.19 -5.51
N ASP A 29 1.84 -8.91 -6.10
CA ASP A 29 1.02 -7.76 -5.80
C ASP A 29 0.43 -7.84 -4.39
N CYS A 30 -0.11 -8.99 -3.98
CA CYS A 30 -0.62 -9.16 -2.62
C CYS A 30 0.50 -9.06 -1.58
N ASN A 31 1.58 -9.81 -1.80
CA ASN A 31 2.72 -9.86 -0.88
C ASN A 31 3.39 -8.49 -0.74
N ALA A 32 3.63 -7.80 -1.86
CA ALA A 32 4.19 -6.45 -1.86
C ALA A 32 3.24 -5.46 -1.18
N ALA A 33 1.94 -5.47 -1.51
CA ALA A 33 0.97 -4.55 -0.93
C ALA A 33 0.94 -4.65 0.59
N GLN A 34 1.01 -5.86 1.15
CA GLN A 34 0.99 -6.08 2.60
C GLN A 34 2.24 -5.50 3.28
N ILE A 35 3.44 -5.88 2.84
CA ILE A 35 4.68 -5.47 3.52
C ILE A 35 5.04 -4.01 3.26
N LEU A 36 4.78 -3.48 2.06
CA LEU A 36 5.06 -2.08 1.71
C LEU A 36 4.09 -1.12 2.40
N THR A 37 2.85 -1.54 2.68
CA THR A 37 1.94 -0.76 3.53
C THR A 37 2.50 -0.60 4.93
N ALA A 38 3.04 -1.69 5.52
CA ALA A 38 3.65 -1.63 6.84
C ALA A 38 4.88 -0.71 6.89
N ILE A 39 5.79 -0.81 5.89
CA ILE A 39 6.95 0.07 5.76
C ILE A 39 6.52 1.53 5.58
N GLY A 40 5.53 1.79 4.71
CA GLY A 40 5.00 3.13 4.46
C GLY A 40 4.40 3.78 5.71
N ILE A 41 3.69 3.00 6.54
CA ILE A 41 3.16 3.49 7.83
C ILE A 41 4.31 3.80 8.80
N LEU A 42 5.31 2.93 8.89
CA LEU A 42 6.44 3.08 9.82
C LEU A 42 7.27 4.34 9.52
N HIS A 43 7.48 4.62 8.25
CA HIS A 43 8.41 5.67 7.80
C HIS A 43 7.73 6.97 7.38
N GLY A 44 6.44 6.93 7.06
CA GLY A 44 5.71 8.06 6.53
C GLY A 44 5.82 8.20 5.01
N MET A 45 4.91 9.00 4.45
CA MET A 45 4.78 9.20 3.00
C MET A 45 6.00 9.88 2.36
N ASP A 46 6.83 10.60 3.12
CA ASP A 46 8.03 11.28 2.61
C ASP A 46 9.13 10.30 2.18
N LYS A 47 9.08 9.05 2.65
CA LYS A 47 10.01 7.99 2.25
C LYS A 47 9.57 7.22 1.01
N ILE A 48 8.35 7.44 0.53
CA ILE A 48 7.85 6.84 -0.70
C ILE A 48 8.12 7.82 -1.84
N ARG A 49 8.97 7.43 -2.79
CA ARG A 49 9.30 8.28 -3.93
C ARG A 49 8.05 8.68 -4.71
N ALA A 50 8.06 9.92 -5.19
CA ALA A 50 6.97 10.51 -5.95
C ALA A 50 6.65 9.73 -7.24
N GLU A 51 7.62 9.00 -7.78
CA GLU A 51 7.45 8.15 -8.97
C GLU A 51 6.51 6.96 -8.72
N TRP A 52 6.44 6.47 -7.49
CA TRP A 52 5.50 5.41 -7.09
C TRP A 52 4.14 5.97 -6.72
N SER A 53 4.10 7.11 -6.04
CA SER A 53 2.85 7.66 -5.49
C SER A 53 2.08 8.58 -6.45
N ASN A 54 2.76 9.40 -7.27
CA ASN A 54 2.09 10.34 -8.17
C ASN A 54 1.21 9.67 -9.24
N PRO A 55 1.60 8.56 -9.88
CA PRO A 55 0.77 7.94 -10.92
C PRO A 55 -0.56 7.40 -10.40
N ILE A 56 -0.62 7.01 -9.12
CA ILE A 56 -1.83 6.47 -8.49
C ILE A 56 -2.90 7.57 -8.33
N GLY A 57 -2.47 8.78 -7.99
CA GLY A 57 -3.37 9.90 -7.74
C GLY A 57 -4.30 9.65 -6.55
N ASP A 58 -5.58 10.01 -6.68
CA ASP A 58 -6.58 9.83 -5.62
C ASP A 58 -7.89 9.20 -6.11
N SER A 59 -8.04 8.90 -7.40
CA SER A 59 -9.32 8.39 -7.94
C SER A 59 -9.26 6.87 -8.15
N LEU A 60 -10.12 6.14 -7.44
CA LEU A 60 -10.34 4.71 -7.63
C LEU A 60 -11.67 4.46 -8.36
N GLN A 61 -11.60 3.85 -9.55
CA GLN A 61 -12.78 3.41 -10.28
C GLN A 61 -13.02 1.93 -10.01
N THR A 62 -14.24 1.57 -9.60
CA THR A 62 -14.60 0.20 -9.27
C THR A 62 -15.78 -0.28 -10.12
N TYR A 63 -16.01 -1.59 -10.14
CA TYR A 63 -17.20 -2.18 -10.75
C TYR A 63 -18.47 -2.05 -9.87
N MET A 64 -18.36 -1.46 -8.68
CA MET A 64 -19.49 -1.29 -7.76
C MET A 64 -20.51 -0.28 -8.28
N ARG A 65 -21.74 -0.37 -7.77
CA ARG A 65 -22.86 0.48 -8.19
C ARG A 65 -22.98 1.76 -7.35
N GLY A 66 -23.62 2.76 -7.92
CA GLY A 66 -23.96 4.01 -7.23
C GLY A 66 -22.71 4.77 -6.77
N LYS A 67 -22.73 5.25 -5.53
CA LYS A 67 -21.65 6.07 -4.96
C LYS A 67 -20.28 5.38 -4.88
N TYR A 68 -20.23 4.05 -4.96
CA TYR A 68 -18.98 3.29 -4.89
C TYR A 68 -18.30 3.06 -6.25
N ARG A 69 -18.93 3.49 -7.36
CA ARG A 69 -18.35 3.35 -8.70
C ARG A 69 -17.06 4.16 -8.86
N GLY A 70 -17.03 5.35 -8.28
CA GLY A 70 -15.85 6.22 -8.23
C GLY A 70 -15.63 6.67 -6.79
N LEU A 71 -14.42 6.43 -6.27
CA LEU A 71 -14.04 6.68 -4.90
C LEU A 71 -12.78 7.53 -4.84
N SER A 72 -12.63 8.32 -3.77
CA SER A 72 -11.34 8.90 -3.40
C SER A 72 -10.58 7.89 -2.52
N ILE A 73 -9.32 7.62 -2.85
CA ILE A 73 -8.46 6.73 -2.07
C ILE A 73 -8.25 7.31 -0.67
N ARG A 74 -8.02 8.63 -0.56
CA ARG A 74 -7.88 9.35 0.71
C ARG A 74 -9.14 9.29 1.55
N SER A 75 -10.32 9.53 0.95
CA SER A 75 -11.59 9.42 1.68
C SER A 75 -11.83 8.00 2.18
N LEU A 76 -11.57 6.99 1.34
CA LEU A 76 -11.73 5.59 1.70
C LEU A 76 -10.77 5.18 2.84
N ALA A 77 -9.51 5.60 2.77
CA ALA A 77 -8.53 5.35 3.84
C ALA A 77 -8.96 6.03 5.15
N LYS A 78 -9.47 7.27 5.08
CA LYS A 78 -10.00 7.98 6.24
C LYS A 78 -11.21 7.28 6.85
N GLU A 79 -12.20 6.89 6.05
CA GLU A 79 -13.40 6.17 6.53
C GLU A 79 -13.01 4.84 7.22
N THR A 80 -12.02 4.14 6.65
CA THR A 80 -11.50 2.89 7.23
C THR A 80 -10.87 3.14 8.60
N ALA A 81 -9.98 4.14 8.70
CA ALA A 81 -9.33 4.49 9.96
C ALA A 81 -10.34 5.00 11.02
N ASP A 82 -11.29 5.85 10.61
CA ASP A 82 -12.33 6.38 11.49
C ASP A 82 -13.20 5.25 12.06
N THR A 83 -13.49 4.20 11.27
CA THR A 83 -14.27 3.04 11.73
C THR A 83 -13.59 2.27 12.86
N CYS A 84 -12.26 2.22 12.88
CA CYS A 84 -11.50 1.61 13.98
C CYS A 84 -11.65 2.40 15.29
N LEU A 85 -11.86 3.72 15.21
CA LEU A 85 -12.00 4.60 16.38
C LEU A 85 -13.43 4.67 16.94
N LEU A 86 -14.44 4.20 16.19
CA LEU A 86 -15.84 4.21 16.60
C LEU A 86 -16.23 3.08 17.57
N ASN A 87 -15.31 2.16 17.87
CA ASN A 87 -15.53 1.03 18.77
C ASN A 87 -14.84 1.21 20.15
N ASP A 88 -14.30 2.40 20.42
CA ASP A 88 -13.79 2.85 21.73
C ASP A 88 -14.78 3.83 22.39
#